data_AF-A0A948BVU3-F1
#
_entry.id   AF-A0A948BVU3-F1
#
_cell.length_a   1.000
_cell.length_b   1.000
_cell.length_c   1.000
_cell.angle_alpha   90.00
_cell.angle_beta   90.00
_cell.angle_gamma   90.00
#
_symmetry.space_group_name_H-M   'P 1'
#
loop_
_entity.id
_entity.type
_entity.pdbx_description
1 polymer ?
#
loop_
_entity_poly.entity_id
_entity_poly.type
_entity_poly.pdbx_seq_one_letter_code
_entity_poly.pdbx_strand_id
1 'polypeptide(L)'
;MDNFHELDLELDSACTDFESLQLKQLETLKSGDLSDLMFLHEDRERAFLRLKACLEKVAADPGISGEMNFLKELQKRIELQLKVGKALDEAAGDCRNTVAGKLGDLRKGKAALKGYSVRRGKAPDARFMSNRG
;
A
#
# COMPACT_ATOMS: atom_id res chain seq x y z
N MET A 1 11.60 5.72 -39.63
CA MET A 1 10.24 5.59 -39.06
C MET A 1 10.20 4.55 -37.93
N ASP A 2 11.25 3.75 -37.70
CA ASP A 2 11.22 2.66 -36.71
C ASP A 2 11.32 3.11 -35.24
N ASN A 3 12.04 4.20 -34.93
CA ASN A 3 12.23 4.66 -33.55
C ASN A 3 10.94 5.11 -32.83
N PHE A 4 9.95 5.63 -33.56
CA PHE A 4 8.68 6.07 -32.98
C PHE A 4 7.85 4.89 -32.51
N HIS A 5 7.74 3.86 -33.35
CA HIS A 5 6.96 2.67 -33.03
C HIS A 5 7.58 1.88 -31.87
N GLU A 6 8.91 1.81 -31.81
CA GLU A 6 9.63 1.18 -30.71
C GLU A 6 9.40 1.92 -29.38
N LEU A 7 9.45 3.26 -29.39
CA LEU A 7 9.20 4.06 -28.18
C LEU A 7 7.73 3.98 -27.74
N ASP A 8 6.79 3.96 -28.67
CA ASP A 8 5.35 3.81 -28.37
C ASP A 8 5.06 2.47 -27.68
N LEU A 9 5.64 1.37 -28.19
CA LEU A 9 5.56 0.05 -27.57
C LEU A 9 6.25 0.01 -26.20
N GLU A 10 7.43 0.63 -26.06
CA GLU A 10 8.15 0.71 -24.78
C GLU A 10 7.34 1.48 -23.74
N LEU A 11 6.72 2.59 -24.14
CA LEU A 11 5.87 3.43 -23.29
C LEU A 11 4.58 2.71 -22.89
N ASP A 12 3.94 2.00 -23.83
CA ASP A 12 2.75 1.18 -23.56
C ASP A 12 3.07 0.10 -22.51
N SER A 13 4.13 -0.66 -22.74
CA SER A 13 4.62 -1.66 -21.77
C SER A 13 4.91 -1.04 -20.41
N ALA A 14 5.62 0.10 -20.36
CA ALA A 14 5.95 0.75 -19.10
C ALA A 14 4.71 1.26 -18.34
N CYS A 15 3.70 1.76 -19.06
CA CYS A 15 2.42 2.17 -18.49
C CYS A 15 1.68 0.97 -17.88
N THR A 16 1.56 -0.12 -18.64
CA THR A 16 0.86 -1.34 -18.20
C THR A 16 1.56 -1.99 -17.00
N ASP A 17 2.89 -2.09 -17.04
CA ASP A 17 3.66 -2.67 -15.94
C ASP A 17 3.42 -1.89 -14.64
N PHE A 18 3.55 -0.56 -14.71
CA PHE A 18 3.35 0.32 -13.55
C PHE A 18 1.91 0.25 -13.02
N GLU A 19 0.91 0.33 -13.90
CA GLU A 19 -0.50 0.22 -13.52
C GLU A 19 -0.82 -1.13 -12.86
N SER A 20 -0.30 -2.24 -13.41
CA SER A 20 -0.52 -3.57 -12.84
C SER A 20 0.02 -3.68 -11.41
N LEU A 21 1.18 -3.07 -11.14
CA LEU A 21 1.81 -3.07 -9.82
C LEU A 21 1.05 -2.15 -8.85
N GLN A 22 0.55 -1.01 -9.33
CA GLN A 22 -0.32 -0.15 -8.53
C GLN A 22 -1.60 -0.89 -8.11
N LEU A 23 -2.25 -1.60 -9.03
CA LEU A 23 -3.48 -2.35 -8.74
C LEU A 23 -3.24 -3.51 -7.78
N LYS A 24 -2.16 -4.28 -7.98
CA LYS A 24 -1.76 -5.36 -7.04
C LYS A 24 -1.52 -4.81 -5.64
N GLN A 25 -0.75 -3.73 -5.53
CA GLN A 25 -0.49 -3.11 -4.23
C GLN A 25 -1.79 -2.60 -3.56
N LEU A 26 -2.74 -2.08 -4.33
CA LEU A 26 -4.03 -1.63 -3.82
C LEU A 26 -4.85 -2.81 -3.28
N GLU A 27 -4.85 -3.94 -3.99
CA GLU A 27 -5.51 -5.17 -3.55
C GLU A 27 -4.88 -5.72 -2.26
N THR A 28 -3.55 -5.76 -2.19
CA THR A 28 -2.78 -6.14 -0.99
C THR A 28 -3.15 -5.26 0.22
N LEU A 29 -3.24 -3.94 0.04
CA LEU A 29 -3.65 -3.03 1.11
C LEU A 29 -5.09 -3.25 1.56
N LYS A 30 -6.01 -3.53 0.61
CA LYS A 30 -7.43 -3.78 0.89
C LYS A 30 -7.67 -5.13 1.57
N SER A 31 -6.94 -6.18 1.19
CA SER A 31 -7.02 -7.50 1.84
C SER A 31 -6.41 -7.48 3.24
N GLY A 32 -5.47 -6.57 3.49
CA GLY A 32 -4.72 -6.47 4.74
C GLY A 32 -3.65 -7.54 4.88
N ASP A 33 -3.38 -8.31 3.82
CA ASP A 33 -2.21 -9.19 3.75
C ASP A 33 -0.99 -8.35 3.33
N LEU A 34 -0.15 -7.99 4.30
CA LEU A 34 0.98 -7.09 4.08
C LEU A 34 2.31 -7.82 3.89
N SER A 35 2.28 -9.15 3.74
CA SER A 35 3.47 -10.00 3.64
C SER A 35 4.41 -9.56 2.51
N ASP A 36 3.85 -9.28 1.33
CA ASP A 36 4.61 -8.91 0.13
C ASP A 36 4.63 -7.40 -0.15
N LEU A 37 4.08 -6.57 0.75
CA LEU A 37 3.89 -5.14 0.49
C LEU A 37 5.20 -4.41 0.18
N MET A 38 6.29 -4.78 0.86
CA MET A 38 7.61 -4.18 0.64
C MET A 38 8.16 -4.53 -0.75
N PHE A 39 8.08 -5.80 -1.17
CA PHE A 39 8.53 -6.23 -2.49
C PHE A 39 7.72 -5.58 -3.61
N LEU A 40 6.39 -5.53 -3.45
CA LEU A 40 5.51 -4.84 -4.39
C LEU A 40 5.82 -3.35 -4.49
N HIS A 41 6.18 -2.70 -3.38
CA HIS A 41 6.58 -1.30 -3.39
C HIS A 41 7.87 -1.08 -4.18
N GLU A 42 8.90 -1.88 -3.95
CA GLU A 42 10.17 -1.81 -4.69
C GLU A 42 10.01 -2.08 -6.18
N ASP A 43 9.22 -3.11 -6.55
CA ASP A 43 8.91 -3.42 -7.94
C ASP A 43 8.18 -2.25 -8.62
N ARG A 44 7.21 -1.65 -7.91
CA ARG A 44 6.47 -0.48 -8.40
C ARG A 44 7.37 0.73 -8.59
N GLU A 45 8.32 0.99 -7.68
CA GLU A 45 9.29 2.08 -7.85
C GLU A 45 10.19 1.85 -9.07
N ARG A 46 10.65 0.61 -9.30
CA ARG A 46 11.42 0.26 -10.50
C ARG A 46 10.61 0.48 -11.78
N ALA A 47 9.33 0.07 -11.81
CA ALA A 47 8.44 0.32 -12.93
C ALA A 47 8.18 1.82 -13.17
N PHE A 48 8.03 2.60 -12.10
CA PHE A 48 7.88 4.06 -12.18
C PHE A 48 9.10 4.73 -12.82
N LEU A 49 10.31 4.33 -12.40
CA LEU A 49 11.56 4.88 -12.97
C LEU A 49 11.68 4.56 -14.47
N ARG A 50 11.25 3.37 -14.90
CA ARG A 50 11.20 3.00 -16.33
C ARG A 50 10.18 3.85 -17.10
N LEU A 51 8.98 4.03 -16.56
CA LEU A 51 7.96 4.89 -17.16
C LEU A 51 8.45 6.34 -17.29
N LYS A 52 9.07 6.87 -16.22
CA LYS A 52 9.67 8.20 -16.23
C LYS A 52 10.69 8.35 -17.36
N ALA A 53 11.60 7.38 -17.52
CA ALA A 53 12.60 7.42 -18.59
C ALA A 53 11.95 7.43 -19.99
N CYS A 54 10.86 6.67 -20.20
CA CYS A 54 10.12 6.70 -21.46
C CYS A 54 9.49 8.06 -21.74
N LEU A 55 8.87 8.67 -20.72
CA LEU A 55 8.28 10.01 -20.81
C LEU A 55 9.33 11.09 -21.10
N GLU A 56 10.53 10.97 -20.53
CA GLU A 56 11.64 11.89 -20.81
C GLU A 56 12.11 11.77 -22.26
N LYS A 57 12.18 10.55 -22.83
CA LYS A 57 12.46 10.35 -24.27
C LYS A 57 11.39 11.00 -25.15
N VAL A 58 10.12 10.82 -24.82
CA VAL A 58 8.99 11.46 -25.54
C VAL A 58 9.10 12.98 -25.50
N ALA A 59 9.43 13.56 -24.35
CA ALA A 59 9.58 15.00 -24.19
C ALA A 59 10.80 15.57 -24.93
N ALA A 60 11.85 14.75 -25.12
CA ALA A 60 13.07 15.13 -25.82
C ALA A 60 12.97 15.02 -27.35
N ASP A 61 11.96 14.33 -27.90
CA ASP A 61 11.76 14.17 -29.34
C ASP A 61 10.66 15.13 -29.87
N PRO A 62 11.02 16.18 -30.62
CA PRO A 62 10.07 17.14 -31.17
C PRO A 62 9.05 16.51 -32.13
N GLY A 63 9.42 15.46 -32.85
CA GLY A 63 8.52 14.78 -33.80
C GLY A 63 7.36 14.09 -33.10
N ILE A 64 7.60 13.56 -31.91
CA ILE A 64 6.62 12.86 -31.07
C ILE A 64 5.77 13.85 -30.29
N SER A 65 6.42 14.87 -29.71
CA SER A 65 5.74 15.95 -28.98
C SER A 65 4.80 16.78 -29.88
N GLY A 66 4.97 16.72 -31.20
CA GLY A 66 4.08 17.34 -32.18
C GLY A 66 2.79 16.57 -32.44
N GLU A 67 2.72 15.28 -32.08
CA GLU A 67 1.55 14.44 -32.34
C GLU A 67 0.47 14.61 -31.27
N MET A 68 -0.47 15.52 -31.54
CA MET A 68 -1.56 15.86 -30.63
C MET A 68 -2.42 14.67 -30.17
N ASN A 69 -2.66 13.68 -31.05
CA ASN A 69 -3.48 12.52 -30.70
C ASN A 69 -2.76 11.58 -29.73
N PHE A 70 -1.47 11.33 -29.98
CA PHE A 70 -0.61 10.55 -29.09
C PHE A 70 -0.52 11.20 -27.70
N LEU A 71 -0.26 12.51 -27.64
CA LEU A 71 -0.18 13.23 -26.36
C LEU A 71 -1.50 13.23 -25.58
N LYS A 72 -2.64 13.33 -26.26
CA LYS A 72 -3.96 13.24 -25.60
C LYS A 72 -4.19 11.86 -25.00
N GLU A 73 -3.79 10.79 -25.69
CA GLU A 73 -3.95 9.44 -25.17
C GLU A 73 -3.00 9.17 -24.00
N LEU A 74 -1.76 9.64 -24.11
CA LEU A 74 -0.79 9.60 -23.02
C LEU A 74 -1.30 10.36 -21.78
N GLN A 75 -1.90 11.54 -21.97
CA GLN A 75 -2.48 12.30 -20.88
C GLN A 75 -3.59 11.51 -20.17
N LYS A 76 -4.51 10.87 -20.89
CA LYS A 76 -5.57 10.05 -20.28
C LYS A 76 -4.99 8.90 -19.44
N ARG A 77 -3.93 8.26 -19.93
CA ARG A 77 -3.26 7.16 -19.21
C ARG A 77 -2.63 7.66 -17.91
N ILE A 78 -1.93 8.80 -17.96
CA ILE A 78 -1.36 9.44 -16.76
C ILE A 78 -2.46 9.82 -15.78
N GLU A 79 -3.58 10.40 -16.25
CA GLU A 79 -4.73 10.74 -15.40
C GLU A 79 -5.32 9.50 -14.70
N LEU A 80 -5.40 8.36 -15.39
CA LEU A 80 -5.84 7.10 -14.80
C LEU A 80 -4.88 6.62 -13.71
N GLN A 81 -3.57 6.61 -13.98
CA GLN A 81 -2.54 6.22 -13.01
C GLN A 81 -2.54 7.13 -11.78
N LEU A 82 -2.79 8.43 -11.93
CA LEU A 82 -2.93 9.37 -10.82
C LEU A 82 -4.18 9.07 -9.97
N LYS A 83 -5.30 8.68 -10.59
CA LYS A 83 -6.50 8.26 -9.85
C LYS A 83 -6.23 7.00 -9.02
N VAL A 84 -5.54 6.01 -9.59
CA VAL A 84 -5.13 4.80 -8.85
C VAL A 84 -4.16 5.16 -7.73
N GLY A 85 -3.22 6.08 -7.96
CA GLY A 85 -2.32 6.61 -6.94
C GLY A 85 -3.06 7.21 -5.73
N LYS A 86 -4.10 8.02 -5.96
CA LYS A 86 -4.94 8.55 -4.87
C LYS A 86 -5.64 7.44 -4.09
N ALA A 87 -6.20 6.45 -4.78
CA ALA A 87 -6.84 5.31 -4.13
C ALA A 87 -5.85 4.47 -3.30
N LEU A 88 -4.59 4.38 -3.73
CA LEU A 88 -3.51 3.75 -2.98
C LEU A 88 -3.18 4.52 -1.69
N ASP A 89 -3.11 5.86 -1.76
CA ASP A 89 -2.83 6.69 -0.58
C ASP A 89 -3.96 6.58 0.46
N GLU A 90 -5.21 6.59 0.01
CA GLU A 90 -6.39 6.36 0.86
C GLU A 90 -6.33 4.97 1.51
N ALA A 91 -6.13 3.92 0.71
CA ALA A 91 -6.04 2.54 1.21
C ALA A 91 -4.87 2.33 2.18
N ALA A 92 -3.73 2.99 1.95
CA ALA A 92 -2.60 2.96 2.87
C ALA A 92 -2.95 3.64 4.20
N GLY A 93 -3.66 4.76 4.16
CA GLY A 93 -4.19 5.43 5.36
C GLY A 93 -5.13 4.54 6.16
N ASP A 94 -6.10 3.92 5.50
CA ASP A 94 -7.08 3.01 6.13
C ASP A 94 -6.40 1.78 6.73
N CYS A 95 -5.43 1.20 6.01
CA CYS A 95 -4.64 0.09 6.49
C CYS A 95 -3.87 0.45 7.77
N ARG A 96 -3.20 1.62 7.79
CA ARG A 96 -2.49 2.11 8.99
C ARG A 96 -3.43 2.29 10.18
N ASN A 97 -4.61 2.88 9.96
CA ASN A 97 -5.61 3.07 11.00
C ASN A 97 -6.11 1.74 11.56
N THR A 98 -6.34 0.76 10.68
CA THR A 98 -6.76 -0.59 11.05
C THR A 98 -5.69 -1.31 11.89
N VAL A 99 -4.42 -1.24 11.47
CA VAL A 99 -3.30 -1.83 12.21
C VAL A 99 -3.12 -1.14 13.57
N ALA A 100 -3.21 0.19 13.62
CA ALA A 100 -3.13 0.93 14.88
C ALA A 100 -4.25 0.55 15.85
N GLY A 101 -5.49 0.38 15.36
CA GLY A 101 -6.62 -0.11 16.14
C GLY A 101 -6.36 -1.50 16.74
N LYS A 102 -5.98 -2.46 15.89
CA LYS A 102 -5.65 -3.84 16.30
C LYS A 102 -4.52 -3.88 17.34
N LEU A 103 -3.47 -3.08 17.16
CA LEU A 103 -2.37 -2.95 18.14
C LEU A 103 -2.85 -2.35 19.47
N GLY A 104 -3.76 -1.37 19.42
CA GLY A 104 -4.39 -0.81 20.61
C GLY A 104 -5.16 -1.87 21.41
N ASP A 105 -5.94 -2.69 20.72
CA ASP A 105 -6.73 -3.75 21.33
C ASP A 105 -5.85 -4.87 21.91
N LEU A 106 -4.78 -5.25 21.21
CA LEU A 106 -3.78 -6.19 21.74
C LEU A 106 -3.09 -5.65 23.00
N ARG A 107 -2.78 -4.35 23.05
CA ARG A 107 -2.19 -3.72 24.25
C ARG A 107 -3.18 -3.73 25.42
N LYS A 108 -4.46 -3.42 25.19
CA LYS A 108 -5.52 -3.51 26.20
C LYS A 108 -5.71 -4.93 26.71
N GLY A 109 -5.76 -5.92 25.80
CA GLY A 109 -5.85 -7.34 26.15
C GLY A 109 -4.65 -7.80 26.99
N LYS A 110 -3.43 -7.41 26.60
CA LYS A 110 -2.21 -7.67 27.37
C LYS A 110 -2.26 -7.03 28.76
N ALA A 111 -2.76 -5.80 28.89
CA ALA A 111 -2.93 -5.13 30.17
C ALA A 111 -3.96 -5.85 31.06
N ALA A 112 -5.08 -6.31 30.49
CA ALA A 112 -6.09 -7.09 31.19
C ALA A 112 -5.52 -8.42 31.72
N LEU A 113 -4.75 -9.16 30.89
CA LEU A 113 -4.08 -10.40 31.29
C LEU A 113 -3.04 -10.17 32.41
N LYS A 114 -2.25 -9.08 32.31
CA LYS A 114 -1.31 -8.70 33.40
C LYS A 114 -2.06 -8.36 34.68
N GLY A 115 -3.14 -7.58 34.62
CA GLY A 115 -3.98 -7.26 35.77
C GLY A 115 -4.59 -8.49 36.44
N TYR A 116 -4.95 -9.51 35.64
CA TYR A 116 -5.39 -10.82 36.13
C TYR A 116 -4.27 -11.60 36.81
N SER A 117 -3.04 -11.58 36.28
CA SER A 117 -1.90 -12.29 36.88
C SER A 117 -1.42 -11.71 38.22
N VAL A 118 -1.59 -10.40 38.46
CA VAL A 118 -1.17 -9.73 39.70
C VAL A 118 -2.11 -10.03 40.89
N ARG A 119 -3.31 -10.58 40.66
CA ARG A 119 -4.27 -10.92 41.73
C ARG A 119 -4.42 -12.41 42.04
N ARG A 120 -3.69 -13.32 41.39
CA ARG A 120 -3.60 -14.73 41.83
C ARG A 120 -2.43 -14.89 42.81
N GLY A 121 -2.66 -14.55 44.07
CA GLY A 121 -1.67 -14.77 45.13
C GLY A 121 -2.10 -14.39 46.54
N LYS A 122 -3.14 -13.58 46.70
CA LYS A 122 -3.82 -13.42 47.99
C LYS A 122 -5.23 -13.99 47.86
N ALA A 123 -5.35 -15.28 48.11
CA ALA A 123 -6.62 -15.81 48.62
C ALA A 123 -7.01 -14.93 49.83
N PRO A 124 -8.26 -14.48 49.96
CA PRO A 124 -8.70 -13.89 51.20
C PRO A 124 -8.48 -14.95 52.28
N ASP A 125 -7.67 -14.61 53.28
CA ASP A 125 -7.42 -15.45 54.44
C ASP A 125 -8.79 -15.84 55.02
N ALA A 126 -9.16 -17.11 54.83
CA ALA A 126 -10.42 -17.64 55.29
C ALA A 126 -10.34 -17.67 56.82
N ARG A 127 -10.76 -16.57 57.44
CA ARG A 127 -10.97 -16.51 58.89
C ARG A 127 -12.10 -17.48 59.20
N PHE A 128 -11.74 -18.72 59.52
CA PHE A 128 -12.63 -19.67 60.13
C PHE A 128 -13.23 -18.99 61.37
N MET A 129 -14.53 -18.72 61.35
CA MET A 129 -15.25 -18.34 62.55
C MET A 129 -15.23 -19.56 63.47
N SER A 130 -14.34 -19.56 64.46
CA SER A 130 -14.42 -20.51 65.55
C SER A 130 -15.64 -20.15 66.40
N ASN A 131 -16.73 -20.92 66.24
CA ASN A 131 -17.75 -21.01 67.27
C ASN A 131 -17.10 -21.60 68.53
N ARG A 132 -16.87 -20.76 69.53
CA ARG A 132 -16.91 -21.14 70.95
C ARG A 132 -18.13 -20.38 71.49
N GLY A 133 -19.19 -21.04 71.95
CA GLY A 133 -19.12 -22.02 73.04
C GLY A 133 -19.20 -21.22 74.32
#